data_AF-A0A836VZ96-F1
#
_entry.id   AF-A0A836VZ96-F1
#
_cell.length_a   1.000
_cell.length_b   1.000
_cell.length_c   1.000
_cell.angle_alpha   90.00
_cell.angle_beta   90.00
_cell.angle_gamma   90.00
#
_symmetry.space_group_name_H-M   'P 1'
#
loop_
_entity.id
_entity.type
_entity.pdbx_description
1 polymer ?
#
loop_
_entity_poly.entity_id
_entity_poly.type
_entity_poly.pdbx_seq_one_letter_code
_entity_poly.pdbx_strand_id
1 'polypeptide(L)'
;MRKLLVLAVLPLMVWAGQGQSQILGGWIVFDHDTGNAVFTVCSNGAIGYYNSQQTNGSGFWYPKWTNPTLYYASMAAGNSASYVVDSYYESGGNDDRDWKELEDSLNYHIPPEFGYEEVDGKYDDSGPTSPGPKGLDCFQYSVMDASPDYDDFVIVEFIYHNGGSSALNGMYSAIFVDFDIATYSHNYGKTDQSLRTAYIQPSLSSEDPTVGVVYLGSEPQSQLPVANLSVI
;
A
#
# COMPACT_ATOMS: atom_id res chain seq x y z
N MET A 1 -23.19 -2.73 -41.61
CA MET A 1 -23.74 -3.46 -40.46
C MET A 1 -22.60 -4.23 -39.80
N ARG A 2 -21.99 -3.68 -38.74
CA ARG A 2 -20.90 -4.33 -38.00
C ARG A 2 -21.50 -5.00 -36.77
N LYS A 3 -21.27 -6.30 -36.65
CA LYS A 3 -21.80 -7.15 -35.59
C LYS A 3 -21.03 -6.85 -34.29
N LEU A 4 -21.77 -6.48 -33.24
CA LEU A 4 -21.27 -6.39 -31.88
C LEU A 4 -21.10 -7.82 -31.35
N LEU A 5 -19.88 -8.20 -30.98
CA LEU A 5 -19.61 -9.40 -30.20
C LEU A 5 -19.52 -8.94 -28.74
N VAL A 6 -20.57 -9.21 -27.96
CA VAL A 6 -20.50 -9.09 -26.49
C VAL A 6 -19.94 -10.41 -25.99
N LEU A 7 -18.66 -10.41 -25.60
CA LEU A 7 -18.09 -11.51 -24.83
C LEU A 7 -18.30 -11.18 -23.35
N ALA A 8 -19.42 -11.64 -22.79
CA ALA A 8 -19.60 -11.67 -21.34
C ALA A 8 -18.85 -12.89 -20.82
N VAL A 9 -17.64 -12.68 -20.29
CA VAL A 9 -16.97 -13.70 -19.47
C VAL A 9 -17.66 -13.66 -18.11
N LEU A 10 -18.67 -14.50 -17.94
CA LEU A 10 -19.23 -14.80 -16.62
C LEU A 10 -18.15 -15.60 -15.86
N PRO A 11 -17.67 -15.16 -14.69
CA PRO A 11 -16.78 -15.99 -13.90
C PRO A 11 -17.51 -17.29 -13.54
N LEU A 12 -16.85 -18.41 -13.80
CA LEU A 12 -17.31 -19.74 -13.45
C LEU A 12 -17.67 -19.77 -11.96
N MET A 13 -18.96 -19.86 -11.66
CA MET A 13 -19.47 -20.14 -10.33
C MET A 13 -19.16 -21.62 -10.04
N VAL A 14 -18.04 -21.89 -9.35
CA VAL A 14 -17.77 -23.23 -8.82
C VAL A 14 -18.68 -23.43 -7.61
N TRP A 15 -19.77 -24.18 -7.83
CA TRP A 15 -20.69 -24.60 -6.77
C TRP A 15 -19.99 -25.59 -5.84
N ALA A 16 -19.64 -25.14 -4.62
CA ALA A 16 -19.35 -26.01 -3.49
C ALA A 16 -20.52 -25.94 -2.50
N GLY A 17 -20.82 -27.08 -1.87
CA GLY A 17 -22.04 -27.33 -1.12
C GLY A 17 -22.37 -26.35 0.02
N GLN A 18 -23.65 -26.42 0.39
CA GLN A 18 -24.37 -25.65 1.40
C GLN A 18 -23.55 -24.87 2.43
N GLY A 19 -23.70 -23.54 2.38
CA GLY A 19 -23.54 -22.65 3.53
C GLY A 19 -22.27 -21.80 3.51
N GLN A 20 -22.29 -20.77 2.66
CA GLN A 20 -21.63 -19.45 2.71
C GLN A 20 -21.25 -19.11 1.26
N SER A 21 -21.82 -18.05 0.70
CA SER A 21 -21.32 -17.50 -0.56
C SER A 21 -19.89 -17.09 -0.28
N GLN A 22 -18.89 -17.77 -0.83
CA GLN A 22 -17.53 -17.22 -0.78
C GLN A 22 -17.55 -15.94 -1.60
N ILE A 23 -17.60 -14.81 -0.89
CA ILE A 23 -17.27 -13.52 -1.46
C ILE A 23 -15.83 -13.68 -1.97
N LEU A 24 -15.58 -13.35 -3.24
CA LEU A 24 -14.22 -13.32 -3.79
C LEU A 24 -13.48 -12.20 -3.05
N GLY A 25 -12.79 -12.54 -1.96
CA GLY A 25 -12.18 -11.56 -1.05
C GLY A 25 -11.85 -12.14 0.34
N GLY A 26 -11.55 -11.26 1.29
CA GLY A 26 -11.12 -11.62 2.65
C GLY A 26 -9.64 -11.98 2.75
N TRP A 27 -8.81 -11.43 1.87
CA TRP A 27 -7.36 -11.67 1.93
C TRP A 27 -6.69 -10.78 2.98
N ILE A 28 -5.55 -11.27 3.49
CA ILE A 28 -4.64 -10.47 4.31
C ILE A 28 -3.61 -9.71 3.45
N VAL A 29 -3.38 -10.19 2.23
CA VAL A 29 -2.51 -9.57 1.22
C VAL A 29 -3.11 -9.76 -0.17
N PHE A 30 -2.90 -8.79 -1.05
CA PHE A 30 -3.23 -8.88 -2.47
C PHE A 30 -2.10 -8.30 -3.31
N ASP A 31 -1.66 -9.05 -4.33
CA ASP A 31 -0.66 -8.60 -5.29
C ASP A 31 -1.35 -8.00 -6.51
N HIS A 32 -1.16 -6.70 -6.73
CA HIS A 32 -1.32 -6.14 -8.07
C HIS A 32 -0.17 -6.65 -8.93
N ASP A 33 -0.46 -7.31 -10.05
CA ASP A 33 0.52 -7.84 -11.02
C ASP A 33 0.02 -7.56 -12.45
N THR A 34 0.06 -6.27 -12.79
CA THR A 34 -0.26 -5.79 -14.12
C THR A 34 0.80 -4.78 -14.57
N GLY A 35 0.88 -4.49 -15.87
CA GLY A 35 1.92 -3.60 -16.39
C GLY A 35 3.36 -4.09 -16.13
N ASN A 36 4.23 -3.17 -15.69
CA ASN A 36 5.67 -3.36 -15.45
C ASN A 36 6.05 -3.56 -13.96
N ALA A 37 5.08 -3.62 -13.04
CA ALA A 37 5.34 -3.77 -11.62
C ALA A 37 4.55 -4.92 -10.98
N VAL A 38 5.03 -5.40 -9.84
CA VAL A 38 4.21 -6.17 -8.88
C VAL A 38 4.21 -5.39 -7.58
N PHE A 39 3.05 -5.18 -6.96
CA PHE A 39 2.95 -4.47 -5.69
C PHE A 39 1.88 -5.08 -4.80
N THR A 40 2.26 -5.41 -3.57
CA THR A 40 1.34 -5.97 -2.58
C THR A 40 0.71 -4.89 -1.71
N VAL A 41 -0.61 -4.93 -1.58
CA VAL A 41 -1.35 -4.24 -0.51
C VAL A 41 -1.72 -5.21 0.61
N CYS A 42 -1.72 -4.74 1.86
CA CYS A 42 -2.02 -5.56 3.03
C CYS A 42 -3.26 -5.05 3.77
N SER A 43 -3.87 -5.95 4.56
CA SER A 43 -5.08 -5.67 5.33
C SER A 43 -4.84 -4.94 6.65
N ASN A 44 -3.59 -4.74 7.05
CA ASN A 44 -3.19 -4.19 8.34
C ASN A 44 -2.42 -2.86 8.20
N GLY A 45 -2.53 -2.14 7.10
CA GLY A 45 -1.75 -0.90 6.88
C GLY A 45 -0.24 -1.12 6.69
N ALA A 46 0.25 -2.36 6.68
CA ALA A 46 1.54 -2.69 6.10
C ALA A 46 1.48 -2.58 4.57
N ILE A 47 2.63 -2.39 3.94
CA ILE A 47 2.77 -2.19 2.49
C ILE A 47 3.84 -3.16 1.98
N GLY A 48 3.52 -3.91 0.93
CA GLY A 48 4.40 -4.90 0.32
C GLY A 48 4.44 -6.26 1.02
N TYR A 49 4.55 -6.26 2.35
CA TYR A 49 4.52 -7.48 3.14
C TYR A 49 3.64 -7.28 4.38
N TYR A 50 2.92 -8.32 4.77
CA TYR A 50 2.05 -8.28 5.96
C TYR A 50 2.84 -8.24 7.28
N ASN A 51 4.12 -8.61 7.24
CA ASN A 51 5.06 -8.62 8.37
C ASN A 51 6.50 -8.37 7.89
N SER A 52 7.37 -7.91 8.80
CA SER A 52 8.78 -7.64 8.48
C SER A 52 9.60 -8.90 8.18
N GLN A 53 9.06 -10.09 8.49
CA GLN A 53 9.66 -11.37 8.09
C GLN A 53 9.41 -11.73 6.62
N GLN A 54 8.63 -10.91 5.90
CA GLN A 54 8.34 -11.05 4.48
C GLN A 54 7.69 -12.40 4.12
N THR A 55 6.90 -12.99 5.03
CA THR A 55 6.29 -14.32 4.80
C THR A 55 5.00 -14.29 3.99
N ASN A 56 4.35 -13.13 3.90
CA ASN A 56 3.07 -12.94 3.23
C ASN A 56 3.11 -11.63 2.42
N GLY A 57 2.79 -11.72 1.13
CA GLY A 57 2.98 -10.65 0.16
C GLY A 57 4.22 -10.89 -0.70
N SER A 58 4.22 -10.30 -1.89
CA SER A 58 5.33 -10.34 -2.82
C SER A 58 6.27 -9.13 -2.67
N GLY A 59 5.83 -8.02 -2.07
CA GLY A 59 6.61 -6.80 -1.90
C GLY A 59 6.32 -5.78 -3.00
N PHE A 60 7.37 -5.09 -3.45
CA PHE A 60 7.34 -4.25 -4.66
C PHE A 60 8.45 -4.69 -5.60
N TRP A 61 8.09 -4.98 -6.85
CA TRP A 61 9.00 -5.40 -7.91
C TRP A 61 8.92 -4.38 -9.03
N TYR A 62 10.00 -3.64 -9.26
CA TYR A 62 10.09 -2.73 -10.38
C TYR A 62 11.51 -2.69 -10.98
N PRO A 63 11.67 -2.99 -12.28
CA PRO A 63 10.67 -3.60 -13.16
C PRO A 63 10.36 -5.04 -12.69
N LYS A 64 9.15 -5.56 -12.95
CA LYS A 64 8.65 -6.80 -12.34
C LYS A 64 9.46 -8.07 -12.58
N TRP A 65 10.42 -8.02 -13.49
CA TRP A 65 11.31 -9.12 -13.87
C TRP A 65 12.64 -9.13 -13.09
N THR A 66 12.83 -8.23 -12.12
CA THR A 66 14.03 -8.17 -11.26
C THR A 66 13.80 -8.86 -9.92
N ASN A 67 14.66 -8.65 -8.92
CA ASN A 67 14.35 -8.96 -7.53
C ASN A 67 13.40 -7.89 -6.94
N PRO A 68 12.73 -8.16 -5.79
CA PRO A 68 12.00 -7.14 -5.07
C PRO A 68 12.91 -5.96 -4.74
N THR A 69 12.37 -4.74 -4.85
CA THR A 69 13.06 -3.49 -4.50
C THR A 69 12.66 -2.96 -3.13
N LEU A 70 11.62 -3.54 -2.52
CA LEU A 70 11.11 -3.17 -1.20
C LEU A 70 11.55 -4.19 -0.16
N TYR A 71 12.10 -3.71 0.96
CA TYR A 71 12.32 -4.51 2.15
C TYR A 71 11.05 -4.55 3.00
N TYR A 72 10.59 -3.41 3.51
CA TYR A 72 9.35 -3.33 4.29
C TYR A 72 8.79 -1.91 4.30
N ALA A 73 7.47 -1.78 4.40
CA ALA A 73 6.82 -0.48 4.51
C ALA A 73 5.52 -0.56 5.31
N SER A 74 5.10 0.59 5.83
CA SER A 74 3.80 0.74 6.47
C SER A 74 3.29 2.17 6.37
N MET A 75 1.96 2.30 6.31
CA MET A 75 1.28 3.56 6.54
C MET A 75 1.13 3.82 8.03
N ALA A 76 1.43 5.05 8.42
CA ALA A 76 1.27 5.56 9.77
C ALA A 76 0.28 6.74 9.80
N ALA A 77 -0.54 6.78 10.85
CA ALA A 77 -1.42 7.92 11.12
C ALA A 77 -1.38 8.30 12.60
N GLY A 78 -1.40 9.60 12.91
CA GLY A 78 -1.34 10.04 14.30
C GLY A 78 -1.46 11.55 14.47
N ASN A 79 -1.66 11.98 15.72
CA ASN A 79 -1.74 13.41 16.05
C ASN A 79 -0.86 13.83 17.24
N SER A 80 -0.03 12.92 17.75
CA SER A 80 0.89 13.20 18.84
C SER A 80 1.99 12.15 18.88
N ALA A 81 3.11 12.45 19.53
CA ALA A 81 4.19 11.48 19.74
C ALA A 81 3.78 10.24 20.57
N SER A 82 2.65 10.29 21.26
CA SER A 82 2.11 9.16 22.04
C SER A 82 0.93 8.47 21.36
N TYR A 83 0.61 8.84 20.12
CA TYR A 83 -0.45 8.22 19.34
C TYR A 83 -0.10 8.32 17.85
N VAL A 84 0.60 7.28 17.41
CA VAL A 84 0.94 6.95 16.03
C VAL A 84 0.50 5.50 15.86
N VAL A 85 -0.31 5.24 14.85
CA VAL A 85 -0.89 3.93 14.56
C VAL A 85 -0.25 3.46 13.27
N ASP A 86 0.48 2.36 13.32
CA ASP A 86 1.13 1.78 12.15
C ASP A 86 1.28 0.25 12.23
N SER A 87 2.05 -0.31 11.29
CA SER A 87 2.46 -1.71 11.27
C SER A 87 3.92 -1.86 10.88
N TYR A 88 4.73 -0.85 11.16
CA TYR A 88 6.16 -0.87 10.96
C TYR A 88 6.82 -1.77 12.02
N TYR A 89 8.06 -2.23 11.78
CA TYR A 89 8.76 -3.02 12.78
C TYR A 89 9.51 -2.12 13.77
N GLU A 90 9.52 -2.55 15.02
CA GLU A 90 10.14 -1.86 16.13
C GLU A 90 11.58 -2.31 16.37
N SER A 91 12.29 -1.53 17.19
CA SER A 91 13.62 -1.91 17.66
C SER A 91 13.55 -3.25 18.44
N GLY A 92 14.12 -4.30 17.85
CA GLY A 92 13.99 -5.68 18.35
C GLY A 92 13.27 -6.65 17.42
N GLY A 93 12.74 -6.16 16.29
CA GLY A 93 12.20 -6.98 15.19
C GLY A 93 10.78 -7.48 15.40
N ASN A 94 10.02 -6.87 16.30
CA ASN A 94 8.58 -7.13 16.41
C ASN A 94 7.84 -6.13 15.54
N ASP A 95 6.85 -6.59 14.79
CA ASP A 95 5.97 -5.68 14.05
C ASP A 95 4.96 -5.05 15.00
N ASP A 96 4.72 -3.76 14.83
CA ASP A 96 3.49 -3.15 15.28
C ASP A 96 2.30 -3.73 14.50
N ARG A 97 1.17 -3.73 15.18
CA ARG A 97 -0.14 -4.25 14.82
C ARG A 97 -1.18 -3.31 15.39
N ASP A 98 -1.03 -2.01 15.15
CA ASP A 98 -1.94 -1.01 15.70
C ASP A 98 -3.23 -0.95 14.88
N TRP A 99 -3.12 -1.25 13.59
CA TRP A 99 -4.25 -1.49 12.71
C TRP A 99 -4.81 -2.90 12.90
N LYS A 100 -6.13 -2.99 13.03
CA LYS A 100 -6.89 -4.23 13.08
C LYS A 100 -7.76 -4.34 11.85
N GLU A 101 -7.66 -5.47 11.17
CA GLU A 101 -8.51 -5.82 10.03
C GLU A 101 -10.00 -5.74 10.40
N LEU A 102 -10.77 -5.10 9.53
CA LEU A 102 -12.22 -5.10 9.60
C LEU A 102 -12.82 -5.85 8.42
N GLU A 103 -13.96 -6.49 8.66
CA GLU A 103 -14.72 -7.22 7.63
C GLU A 103 -13.84 -8.29 6.94
N ASP A 104 -14.15 -8.57 5.67
CA ASP A 104 -13.27 -9.29 4.75
C ASP A 104 -12.24 -8.26 4.24
N SER A 105 -11.12 -8.11 4.93
CA SER A 105 -10.31 -6.88 4.92
C SER A 105 -9.64 -6.48 3.61
N LEU A 106 -9.53 -7.36 2.62
CA LEU A 106 -9.17 -7.00 1.24
C LEU A 106 -10.11 -7.70 0.26
N ASN A 107 -10.75 -6.93 -0.61
CA ASN A 107 -11.64 -7.43 -1.67
C ASN A 107 -11.38 -6.70 -2.97
N TYR A 108 -11.72 -7.35 -4.09
CA TYR A 108 -11.79 -6.64 -5.36
C TYR A 108 -12.78 -5.47 -5.28
N HIS A 109 -12.38 -4.31 -5.81
CA HIS A 109 -13.30 -3.21 -6.08
C HIS A 109 -14.13 -3.56 -7.31
N ILE A 110 -15.44 -3.72 -7.13
CA ILE A 110 -16.34 -4.14 -8.20
C ILE A 110 -17.57 -3.21 -8.26
N PRO A 111 -17.85 -2.61 -9.43
CA PRO A 111 -17.07 -2.67 -10.68
C PRO A 111 -15.78 -1.83 -10.61
N PRO A 112 -14.72 -2.18 -11.36
CA PRO A 112 -13.53 -1.32 -11.45
C PRO A 112 -13.87 0.03 -12.11
N GLU A 113 -13.21 1.10 -11.68
CA GLU A 113 -13.45 2.49 -12.12
C GLU A 113 -12.30 3.08 -12.94
N PHE A 114 -11.05 2.85 -12.54
CA PHE A 114 -9.87 3.58 -13.03
C PHE A 114 -8.80 2.69 -13.65
N GLY A 115 -8.65 1.44 -13.20
CA GLY A 115 -7.57 0.55 -13.60
C GLY A 115 -8.02 -0.86 -13.95
N TYR A 116 -7.04 -1.72 -14.20
CA TYR A 116 -7.29 -3.13 -14.51
C TYR A 116 -7.43 -3.96 -13.24
N GLU A 117 -6.72 -3.58 -12.18
CA GLU A 117 -6.76 -4.21 -10.87
C GLU A 117 -7.05 -3.15 -9.82
N GLU A 118 -8.10 -3.38 -9.03
CA GLU A 118 -8.55 -2.47 -7.99
C GLU A 118 -8.97 -3.24 -6.74
N VAL A 119 -8.50 -2.79 -5.58
CA VAL A 119 -8.71 -3.49 -4.30
C VAL A 119 -9.05 -2.51 -3.20
N ASP A 120 -10.10 -2.84 -2.48
CA ASP A 120 -10.58 -2.15 -1.28
C ASP A 120 -10.11 -2.87 -0.03
N GLY A 121 -9.80 -2.11 1.02
CA GLY A 121 -9.56 -2.64 2.35
C GLY A 121 -10.02 -1.73 3.47
N LYS A 122 -10.23 -2.32 4.65
CA LYS A 122 -10.69 -1.61 5.85
C LYS A 122 -10.01 -2.14 7.10
N TYR A 123 -9.61 -1.21 7.96
CA TYR A 123 -9.04 -1.51 9.26
C TYR A 123 -9.25 -0.33 10.22
N ASP A 124 -9.26 -0.60 11.53
CA ASP A 124 -9.34 0.42 12.58
C ASP A 124 -8.12 0.42 13.49
N ASP A 125 -7.97 1.45 14.30
CA ASP A 125 -6.86 1.61 15.23
C ASP A 125 -6.98 0.76 16.52
N SER A 126 -7.81 -0.29 16.55
CA SER A 126 -8.02 -1.16 17.71
C SER A 126 -7.13 -2.41 17.72
N GLY A 127 -6.03 -2.38 16.97
CA GLY A 127 -5.07 -3.48 16.88
C GLY A 127 -4.37 -3.78 18.20
N PRO A 128 -3.83 -5.01 18.36
CA PRO A 128 -3.32 -5.51 19.63
C PRO A 128 -2.14 -4.72 20.23
N THR A 129 -1.39 -3.97 19.43
CA THR A 129 -0.28 -3.11 19.92
C THR A 129 -0.65 -1.63 20.01
N SER A 130 -1.86 -1.26 19.59
CA SER A 130 -2.28 0.13 19.43
C SER A 130 -2.02 0.97 20.70
N PRO A 131 -1.44 2.19 20.57
CA PRO A 131 -1.09 3.06 21.70
C PRO A 131 -2.30 3.83 22.25
N GLY A 132 -3.43 3.13 22.42
CA GLY A 132 -4.70 3.69 22.89
C GLY A 132 -5.64 4.04 21.74
N PRO A 133 -6.49 3.11 21.30
CA PRO A 133 -7.44 3.32 20.21
C PRO A 133 -8.36 4.52 20.48
N LYS A 134 -8.54 5.37 19.47
CA LYS A 134 -9.39 6.56 19.49
C LYS A 134 -10.60 6.44 18.57
N GLY A 135 -10.78 5.30 17.90
CA GLY A 135 -11.88 5.09 16.95
C GLY A 135 -11.55 5.70 15.60
N LEU A 136 -10.32 5.52 15.15
CA LEU A 136 -9.87 5.94 13.82
C LEU A 136 -10.04 4.76 12.86
N ASP A 137 -10.90 4.93 11.87
CA ASP A 137 -11.08 3.97 10.77
C ASP A 137 -10.24 4.42 9.58
N CYS A 138 -9.68 3.47 8.84
CA CYS A 138 -9.00 3.70 7.57
C CYS A 138 -9.62 2.82 6.49
N PHE A 139 -10.06 3.46 5.41
CA PHE A 139 -10.40 2.80 4.16
C PHE A 139 -9.22 2.92 3.20
N GLN A 140 -8.73 1.79 2.71
CA GLN A 140 -7.66 1.70 1.73
C GLN A 140 -8.26 1.39 0.37
N TYR A 141 -7.92 2.17 -0.64
CA TYR A 141 -8.21 1.87 -2.04
C TYR A 141 -6.89 1.80 -2.80
N SER A 142 -6.76 0.83 -3.69
CA SER A 142 -5.55 0.70 -4.52
C SER A 142 -5.89 0.35 -5.94
N VAL A 143 -5.12 0.89 -6.88
CA VAL A 143 -5.34 0.71 -8.32
C VAL A 143 -4.03 0.57 -9.07
N MET A 144 -4.03 -0.34 -10.05
CA MET A 144 -2.96 -0.55 -11.02
C MET A 144 -3.53 -0.72 -12.44
N ASP A 145 -2.83 -0.19 -13.44
CA ASP A 145 -3.21 -0.30 -14.85
C ASP A 145 -2.05 -0.89 -15.70
N ALA A 146 -2.35 -1.39 -16.90
CA ALA A 146 -1.36 -1.96 -17.83
C ALA A 146 -1.17 -1.13 -19.09
N SER A 147 -1.83 0.03 -19.19
CA SER A 147 -1.72 0.93 -20.32
C SER A 147 -0.30 1.50 -20.38
N PRO A 148 0.31 1.66 -21.57
CA PRO A 148 1.73 2.03 -21.70
C PRO A 148 2.19 3.35 -21.05
N ASP A 149 1.26 4.21 -20.61
CA ASP A 149 1.58 5.47 -19.93
C ASP A 149 1.34 5.41 -18.40
N TYR A 150 0.83 4.28 -17.89
CA TYR A 150 0.37 4.09 -16.51
C TYR A 150 0.78 2.73 -15.91
N ASP A 151 1.74 2.04 -16.53
CA ASP A 151 2.13 0.66 -16.21
C ASP A 151 3.30 0.54 -15.22
N ASP A 152 3.85 1.67 -14.77
CA ASP A 152 5.07 1.74 -13.94
C ASP A 152 4.80 2.04 -12.45
N PHE A 153 3.54 2.16 -12.02
CA PHE A 153 3.20 2.53 -10.65
C PHE A 153 1.90 1.91 -10.15
N VAL A 154 1.74 1.91 -8.83
CA VAL A 154 0.46 1.70 -8.12
C VAL A 154 0.08 2.97 -7.40
N ILE A 155 -1.21 3.29 -7.41
CA ILE A 155 -1.79 4.32 -6.54
C ILE A 155 -2.44 3.62 -5.35
N VAL A 156 -2.11 4.05 -4.14
CA VAL A 156 -2.81 3.66 -2.91
C VAL A 156 -3.34 4.91 -2.24
N GLU A 157 -4.64 4.94 -1.98
CA GLU A 157 -5.32 5.99 -1.24
C GLU A 157 -5.70 5.47 0.15
N PHE A 158 -5.41 6.27 1.18
CA PHE A 158 -5.81 6.02 2.56
C PHE A 158 -6.79 7.11 2.99
N ILE A 159 -8.03 6.72 3.26
CA ILE A 159 -9.12 7.62 3.65
C ILE A 159 -9.44 7.37 5.12
N TYR A 160 -9.20 8.39 5.94
CA TYR A 160 -9.41 8.32 7.38
C TYR A 160 -10.78 8.83 7.79
N HIS A 161 -11.43 8.11 8.69
CA HIS A 161 -12.68 8.51 9.33
C HIS A 161 -12.53 8.48 10.86
N ASN A 162 -12.95 9.56 11.52
CA ASN A 162 -12.99 9.61 12.97
C ASN A 162 -14.37 9.13 13.47
N GLY A 163 -14.48 7.84 13.79
CA GLY A 163 -15.65 7.23 14.43
C GLY A 163 -15.68 7.43 15.96
N GLY A 164 -14.65 8.04 16.53
CA GLY A 164 -14.53 8.32 17.96
C GLY A 164 -15.52 9.37 18.48
N SER A 165 -15.68 9.40 19.81
CA SER A 165 -16.56 10.38 20.49
C SER A 165 -15.94 11.78 20.64
N SER A 166 -14.67 11.94 20.30
CA SER A 166 -13.89 13.17 20.42
C SER A 166 -13.24 13.54 19.09
N ALA A 167 -13.07 14.84 18.83
CA ALA A 167 -12.40 15.30 17.63
C ALA A 167 -10.90 14.93 17.64
N LEU A 168 -10.42 14.30 16.56
CA LEU A 168 -9.00 14.07 16.28
C LEU A 168 -8.42 15.25 15.52
N ASN A 169 -8.00 16.29 16.25
CA ASN A 169 -7.36 17.47 15.65
C ASN A 169 -5.88 17.21 15.38
N GLY A 170 -5.36 17.86 14.33
CA GLY A 170 -3.92 17.83 14.01
C GLY A 170 -3.41 16.46 13.57
N MET A 171 -4.23 15.72 12.81
CA MET A 171 -3.82 14.43 12.24
C MET A 171 -2.77 14.62 11.15
N TYR A 172 -1.80 13.72 11.15
CA TYR A 172 -0.79 13.54 10.12
C TYR A 172 -0.88 12.10 9.60
N SER A 173 -0.55 11.92 8.32
CA SER A 173 -0.39 10.62 7.67
C SER A 173 1.01 10.58 7.05
N ALA A 174 1.66 9.42 7.14
CA ALA A 174 2.99 9.20 6.61
C ALA A 174 3.13 7.77 6.06
N ILE A 175 4.13 7.58 5.20
CA ILE A 175 4.59 6.26 4.77
C ILE A 175 6.01 6.09 5.32
N PHE A 176 6.22 5.03 6.10
CA PHE A 176 7.54 4.53 6.43
C PHE A 176 7.89 3.45 5.41
N VAL A 177 9.05 3.56 4.78
CA VAL A 177 9.45 2.66 3.71
C VAL A 177 10.96 2.44 3.73
N ASP A 178 11.34 1.17 3.62
CA ASP A 178 12.71 0.70 3.45
C ASP A 178 12.81 -0.02 2.10
N PHE A 179 13.60 0.55 1.19
CA PHE A 179 13.84 -0.02 -0.13
C PHE A 179 15.24 -0.66 -0.19
N ASP A 180 15.28 -1.93 -0.59
CA ASP A 180 16.49 -2.70 -0.82
C ASP A 180 16.64 -2.99 -2.32
N ILE A 181 17.31 -2.10 -3.05
CA ILE A 181 17.53 -2.26 -4.48
C ILE A 181 18.86 -2.98 -4.71
N ALA A 182 18.79 -4.23 -5.16
CA ALA A 182 19.94 -5.08 -5.45
C ALA A 182 20.91 -5.22 -4.25
N THR A 183 21.96 -4.41 -4.17
CA THR A 183 22.85 -4.36 -3.00
C THR A 183 22.45 -3.16 -2.15
N TYR A 184 21.69 -3.40 -1.07
CA TYR A 184 21.13 -2.36 -0.19
C TYR A 184 22.18 -1.33 0.27
N SER A 185 23.39 -1.77 0.62
CA SER A 185 24.47 -0.89 1.10
C SER A 185 25.02 0.07 0.03
N HIS A 186 24.58 -0.07 -1.22
CA HIS A 186 24.93 0.80 -2.34
C HIS A 186 23.76 1.67 -2.79
N ASN A 187 22.68 1.75 -2.02
CA ASN A 187 21.52 2.57 -2.35
C ASN A 187 21.72 4.02 -1.89
N TYR A 188 21.12 4.98 -2.60
CA TYR A 188 21.11 6.39 -2.24
C TYR A 188 19.71 6.96 -2.35
N GLY A 189 19.30 7.68 -1.31
CA GLY A 189 18.03 8.40 -1.25
C GLY A 189 18.16 9.83 -1.77
N LYS A 190 17.13 10.29 -2.47
CA LYS A 190 16.96 11.67 -2.92
C LYS A 190 15.51 12.10 -2.77
N THR A 191 15.29 13.41 -2.84
CA THR A 191 13.96 14.00 -3.00
C THR A 191 13.93 14.90 -4.21
N ASP A 192 12.79 14.94 -4.88
CA ASP A 192 12.47 15.91 -5.92
C ASP A 192 11.18 16.64 -5.53
N GLN A 193 11.32 17.91 -5.15
CA GLN A 193 10.18 18.73 -4.75
C GLN A 193 9.25 19.07 -5.92
N SER A 194 9.78 19.17 -7.14
CA SER A 194 8.99 19.50 -8.32
C SER A 194 8.07 18.34 -8.72
N LEU A 195 8.56 17.11 -8.55
CA LEU A 195 7.80 15.89 -8.79
C LEU A 195 7.01 15.43 -7.56
N ARG A 196 7.29 16.02 -6.39
CA ARG A 196 6.76 15.60 -5.10
C ARG A 196 7.09 14.14 -4.78
N THR A 197 8.36 13.78 -4.97
CA THR A 197 8.84 12.41 -4.89
C THR A 197 9.99 12.27 -3.88
N ALA A 198 9.94 11.24 -3.05
CA ALA A 198 11.12 10.69 -2.37
C ALA A 198 11.46 9.36 -3.03
N TYR A 199 12.72 9.14 -3.39
CA TYR A 199 13.13 7.95 -4.15
C TYR A 199 14.49 7.43 -3.73
N ILE A 200 14.70 6.14 -3.96
CA ILE A 200 15.93 5.39 -3.74
C ILE A 200 16.39 4.83 -5.09
N GLN A 201 17.71 4.81 -5.30
CA GLN A 201 18.33 4.27 -6.51
C GLN A 201 19.71 3.65 -6.20
N PRO A 202 20.22 2.71 -7.02
CA PRO A 202 21.58 2.22 -6.92
C PRO A 202 22.64 3.29 -7.19
N SER A 203 23.78 3.24 -6.50
CA SER A 203 24.97 4.08 -6.74
C SER A 203 25.86 3.59 -7.90
N LEU A 204 25.28 2.86 -8.85
CA LEU A 204 25.97 2.36 -10.04
C LEU A 204 25.77 3.30 -11.22
N SER A 205 26.62 3.18 -12.26
CA SER A 205 26.62 4.07 -13.42
C SER A 205 25.32 4.08 -14.26
N SER A 206 24.39 3.15 -14.00
CA SER A 206 23.09 3.11 -14.66
C SER A 206 21.92 3.62 -13.81
N GLU A 207 22.09 3.87 -12.50
CA GLU A 207 21.06 4.35 -11.55
C GLU A 207 19.67 3.67 -11.60
N ASP A 208 19.55 2.53 -12.27
CA ASP A 208 18.29 1.80 -12.49
C ASP A 208 18.23 0.48 -11.69
N PRO A 209 17.05 0.10 -11.16
CA PRO A 209 15.81 0.88 -11.17
C PRO A 209 15.82 1.99 -10.10
N THR A 210 15.12 3.09 -10.38
CA THR A 210 14.77 4.11 -9.39
C THR A 210 13.35 3.86 -8.91
N VAL A 211 13.15 3.68 -7.60
CA VAL A 211 11.83 3.48 -6.98
C VAL A 211 11.57 4.50 -5.90
N GLY A 212 10.31 4.84 -5.65
CA GLY A 212 9.99 5.87 -4.67
C GLY A 212 8.51 6.02 -4.42
N VAL A 213 8.18 7.01 -3.60
CA VAL A 213 6.83 7.40 -3.24
C VAL A 213 6.57 8.81 -3.77
N VAL A 214 5.46 8.95 -4.48
CA VAL A 214 4.96 10.25 -4.97
C VAL A 214 3.78 10.67 -4.10
N TYR A 215 3.83 11.90 -3.57
CA TYR A 215 2.70 12.46 -2.84
C TYR A 215 1.66 13.06 -3.81
N LEU A 216 0.50 12.41 -3.91
CA LEU A 216 -0.59 12.82 -4.81
C LEU A 216 -1.64 13.74 -4.17
N GLY A 217 -1.50 14.08 -2.88
CA GLY A 217 -2.58 14.62 -2.03
C GLY A 217 -3.45 15.74 -2.64
N SER A 218 -4.67 15.85 -2.09
CA SER A 218 -5.79 16.63 -2.63
C SER A 218 -5.57 18.13 -2.74
N GLU A 219 -4.56 18.68 -2.06
CA GLU A 219 -4.22 20.10 -2.11
C GLU A 219 -2.73 20.29 -2.49
N PRO A 220 -2.40 21.26 -3.38
CA PRO A 220 -1.02 21.59 -3.69
C PRO A 220 -0.25 22.01 -2.44
N GLN A 221 0.66 21.15 -1.97
CA GLN A 221 1.61 21.50 -0.92
C GLN A 221 2.78 22.25 -1.56
N SER A 222 3.17 23.39 -0.96
CA SER A 222 4.30 24.20 -1.45
C SER A 222 5.65 23.50 -1.35
N GLN A 223 5.73 22.43 -0.54
CA GLN A 223 6.90 21.58 -0.36
C GLN A 223 6.43 20.13 -0.21
N LEU A 224 7.25 19.19 -0.70
CA LEU A 224 7.06 17.76 -0.43
C LEU A 224 7.19 17.52 1.09
N PRO A 225 6.16 17.01 1.78
CA PRO A 225 6.20 16.79 3.22
C PRO A 225 7.00 15.51 3.57
N VAL A 226 8.28 15.46 3.19
CA VAL A 226 9.22 14.43 3.64
C VAL A 226 9.90 14.94 4.89
N ALA A 227 9.60 14.32 6.02
CA ALA A 227 10.20 14.67 7.30
C ALA A 227 11.58 14.01 7.49
N ASN A 228 11.73 12.75 7.05
CA ASN A 228 12.93 11.95 7.27
C ASN A 228 13.20 11.08 6.03
N LEU A 229 14.38 11.27 5.42
CA LEU A 229 14.96 10.35 4.46
C LEU A 229 16.27 9.86 5.08
N SER A 230 16.29 8.59 5.45
CA SER A 230 17.48 7.94 6.00
C SER A 230 17.98 6.90 5.00
N VAL A 231 19.30 6.81 4.86
CA VAL A 231 19.97 5.71 4.18
C VAL A 231 20.83 5.06 5.26
N ILE A 232 20.58 3.79 5.56
CA ILE A 232 21.31 3.02 6.58
C ILE A 232 22.36 2.15 5.90
#